data_AF-A0A353RIS4-F1
#
_entry.id   AF-A0A353RIS4-F1
#
_cell.length_a   1.000
_cell.length_b   1.000
_cell.length_c   1.000
_cell.angle_alpha   90.00
_cell.angle_beta   90.00
_cell.angle_gamma   90.00
#
_symmetry.space_group_name_H-M   'P 1'
#
loop_
_entity.id
_entity.type
_entity.pdbx_description
1 polymer ?
#
loop_
_entity_poly.entity_id
_entity_poly.type
_entity_poly.pdbx_seq_one_letter_code
_entity_poly.pdbx_strand_id
1 'polypeptide(L)'
;PEEAFGLSPVIKIYREIQSDLHNGYILPIGDIPSGRSWTGFQSINNGYGYFLIFRENNEEYTAAIETWLKPGTAVKIKKILGKGEDFQTITDENSQIIFKLAAANS
;
A
#
# COMPACT_ATOMS: atom_id res chain seq x y z
N PRO A 1 -20.21 15.16 13.49
CA PRO A 1 -18.94 15.09 14.26
C PRO A 1 -17.78 15.58 13.38
N GLU A 2 -16.76 16.18 13.98
CA GLU A 2 -15.60 16.77 13.28
C GLU A 2 -14.87 15.76 12.37
N GLU A 3 -14.85 14.48 12.77
CA GLU A 3 -14.34 13.33 12.00
C GLU A 3 -15.04 13.13 10.64
N ALA A 4 -16.34 13.43 10.55
CA ALA A 4 -17.10 13.29 9.30
C ALA A 4 -16.65 14.29 8.20
N PHE A 5 -16.08 15.43 8.59
CA PHE A 5 -15.54 16.41 7.65
C PHE A 5 -14.18 15.95 7.07
N GLY A 6 -13.36 15.25 7.85
CA GLY A 6 -12.09 14.67 7.39
C GLY A 6 -12.25 13.46 6.47
N LEU A 7 -13.39 12.77 6.54
CA LEU A 7 -13.71 11.61 5.70
C LEU A 7 -14.11 11.97 4.26
N SER A 8 -14.68 13.16 4.05
CA SER A 8 -15.22 13.55 2.73
C SER A 8 -14.17 13.56 1.60
N PRO A 9 -12.95 14.11 1.79
CA PRO A 9 -11.88 14.03 0.78
C PRO A 9 -11.41 12.60 0.50
N VAL A 10 -11.31 11.78 1.54
CA VAL A 10 -10.88 10.37 1.43
C VAL A 10 -11.88 9.57 0.60
N ILE A 11 -13.17 9.70 0.91
CA ILE A 11 -14.26 9.02 0.17
C ILE A 11 -14.27 9.48 -1.29
N LYS A 12 -14.05 10.77 -1.56
CA LYS A 12 -14.02 11.29 -2.93
C LYS A 12 -12.88 10.65 -3.74
N ILE A 13 -11.66 10.67 -3.23
CA ILE A 13 -10.49 10.07 -3.91
C ILE A 13 -10.68 8.56 -4.09
N TYR A 14 -11.18 7.86 -3.06
CA TYR A 14 -11.49 6.44 -3.18
C TYR A 14 -12.49 6.18 -4.31
N ARG A 15 -13.58 6.96 -4.40
CA ARG A 15 -14.59 6.82 -5.47
C ARG A 15 -14.02 7.04 -6.87
N GLU A 16 -13.00 7.89 -7.01
CA GLU A 16 -12.32 8.14 -8.29
C GLU A 16 -11.51 6.91 -8.74
N ILE A 17 -10.89 6.17 -7.81
CA ILE A 17 -10.03 5.01 -8.14
C ILE A 17 -10.73 3.66 -7.98
N GLN A 18 -11.86 3.57 -7.26
CA GLN A 18 -12.45 2.31 -6.80
C GLN A 18 -12.72 1.33 -7.96
N SER A 19 -13.23 1.81 -9.09
CA SER A 19 -13.57 0.93 -10.20
C SER A 19 -12.33 0.27 -10.79
N ASP A 20 -11.24 1.02 -10.92
CA ASP A 20 -9.98 0.51 -11.46
C ASP A 20 -9.26 -0.39 -10.45
N LEU A 21 -9.29 -0.01 -9.17
CA LEU A 21 -8.76 -0.83 -8.08
C LEU A 21 -9.43 -2.21 -7.99
N HIS A 22 -10.77 -2.26 -8.11
CA HIS A 22 -11.55 -3.51 -8.03
C HIS A 22 -11.54 -4.33 -9.33
N ASN A 23 -11.14 -3.73 -10.46
CA ASN A 23 -10.99 -4.45 -11.73
C ASN A 23 -9.64 -5.19 -11.84
N GLY A 24 -8.67 -4.89 -10.98
CA GLY A 24 -7.39 -5.60 -10.92
C GLY A 24 -7.44 -6.90 -10.12
N TYR A 25 -6.40 -7.71 -10.24
CA TYR A 25 -6.19 -8.87 -9.38
C TYR A 25 -5.75 -8.40 -7.99
N ILE A 26 -6.62 -8.54 -6.99
CA ILE A 26 -6.35 -8.17 -5.59
C ILE A 26 -5.74 -9.37 -4.88
N LEU A 27 -4.48 -9.22 -4.44
CA LEU A 27 -3.70 -10.26 -3.79
C LEU A 27 -3.16 -9.75 -2.45
N PRO A 28 -3.12 -10.59 -1.41
CA PRO A 28 -2.52 -10.21 -0.13
C PRO A 28 -1.00 -10.04 -0.29
N ILE A 29 -0.42 -9.13 0.49
CA ILE A 29 1.02 -8.89 0.58
C ILE A 29 1.42 -8.61 2.04
N GLY A 30 2.67 -8.90 2.37
CA GLY A 30 3.15 -8.83 3.74
C GLY A 30 2.63 -9.97 4.61
N ASP A 31 2.68 -9.76 5.91
CA ASP A 31 2.32 -10.78 6.89
C ASP A 31 0.80 -10.86 7.11
N ILE A 32 0.37 -11.99 7.67
CA ILE A 32 -0.98 -12.17 8.19
C ILE A 32 -1.21 -11.12 9.31
N PRO A 33 -2.35 -10.40 9.28
CA PRO A 33 -2.66 -9.41 10.32
C PRO A 33 -2.60 -10.01 11.72
N SER A 34 -1.81 -9.39 12.60
CA SER A 34 -1.58 -9.85 13.97
C SER A 34 -1.84 -8.76 15.02
N GLY A 35 -2.09 -7.53 14.57
CA GLY A 35 -2.08 -6.32 15.37
C GLY A 35 -0.68 -5.70 15.54
N ARG A 36 0.39 -6.34 15.03
CA ARG A 36 1.80 -5.88 15.13
C ARG A 36 2.60 -6.03 13.83
N SER A 37 1.98 -6.49 12.76
CA SER A 37 2.67 -6.80 11.52
C SER A 37 2.62 -5.66 10.50
N TRP A 38 3.36 -5.82 9.41
CA TRP A 38 3.12 -5.08 8.17
C TRP A 38 2.29 -5.96 7.24
N THR A 39 1.12 -5.48 6.85
CA THR A 39 0.15 -6.24 6.07
C THR A 39 -0.47 -5.36 5.00
N GLY A 40 -1.07 -5.97 3.98
CA GLY A 40 -1.67 -5.19 2.91
C GLY A 40 -2.23 -5.99 1.77
N PHE A 41 -2.62 -5.25 0.75
CA PHE A 41 -3.09 -5.78 -0.52
C PHE A 41 -2.39 -5.07 -1.68
N GLN A 42 -2.20 -5.82 -2.75
CA GLN A 42 -1.80 -5.32 -4.05
C GLN A 42 -2.93 -5.60 -5.04
N SER A 43 -3.41 -4.58 -5.74
CA SER A 43 -4.24 -4.74 -6.93
C SER A 43 -3.35 -4.57 -8.16
N ILE A 44 -3.37 -5.53 -9.08
CA ILE A 44 -2.55 -5.49 -10.31
C ILE A 44 -3.46 -5.51 -11.54
N ASN A 45 -3.26 -4.55 -12.43
CA ASN A 45 -3.95 -4.47 -13.72
C ASN A 45 -2.97 -4.02 -14.82
N ASN A 46 -2.68 -4.90 -15.79
CA ASN A 46 -1.92 -4.56 -17.01
C ASN A 46 -0.66 -3.70 -16.81
N GLY A 47 0.22 -4.08 -15.87
CA GLY A 47 1.51 -3.42 -15.65
C GLY A 47 1.47 -2.19 -14.74
N TYR A 48 0.32 -1.84 -14.20
CA TYR A 48 0.17 -0.87 -13.11
C TYR A 48 -0.79 -1.43 -12.05
N GLY A 49 -1.05 -0.65 -11.00
CA GLY A 49 -1.92 -1.10 -9.94
C GLY A 49 -1.86 -0.23 -8.69
N TYR A 50 -2.36 -0.78 -7.60
CA TYR A 50 -2.49 -0.11 -6.32
C TYR A 50 -1.88 -0.94 -5.21
N PHE A 51 -1.30 -0.25 -4.24
CA PHE A 51 -0.88 -0.84 -2.97
C PHE A 51 -1.72 -0.24 -1.85
N LEU A 52 -2.23 -1.10 -0.97
CA LEU A 52 -2.82 -0.73 0.30
C LEU A 52 -1.97 -1.34 1.39
N ILE A 53 -1.23 -0.50 2.12
CA ILE A 53 -0.24 -0.92 3.10
C ILE A 53 -0.65 -0.45 4.48
N PHE A 54 -0.62 -1.37 5.43
CA PHE A 54 -0.86 -1.13 6.83
C PHE A 54 0.39 -1.48 7.63
N ARG A 55 0.86 -0.53 8.41
CA ARG A 55 1.74 -0.78 9.55
C ARG A 55 0.85 -0.88 10.78
N GLU A 56 0.70 -2.06 11.34
CA GLU A 56 -0.02 -2.24 12.60
C GLU A 56 0.81 -1.69 13.79
N ASN A 57 0.45 -2.02 15.03
CA ASN A 57 1.10 -1.43 16.20
C ASN A 57 2.48 -2.04 16.49
N ASN A 58 3.50 -1.63 15.72
CA ASN A 58 4.90 -2.01 15.89
C ASN A 58 5.85 -0.80 15.82
N GLU A 59 7.10 -1.00 16.24
CA GLU A 59 8.15 0.03 16.25
C GLU A 59 8.90 0.15 14.91
N GLU A 60 8.68 -0.79 13.98
CA GLU A 60 9.37 -0.85 12.69
C GLU A 60 8.75 0.13 11.68
N TYR A 61 9.34 1.31 11.54
CA TYR A 61 8.89 2.36 10.60
C TYR A 61 9.08 2.01 9.13
N THR A 62 9.85 0.96 8.84
CA THR A 62 10.12 0.44 7.50
C THR A 62 9.99 -1.07 7.48
N ALA A 63 9.45 -1.61 6.39
CA ALA A 63 9.42 -3.06 6.16
C ALA A 63 9.64 -3.37 4.68
N ALA A 64 10.40 -4.44 4.41
CA ALA A 64 10.47 -5.06 3.10
C ALA A 64 9.25 -5.98 2.95
N ILE A 65 8.36 -5.65 2.01
CA ILE A 65 7.10 -6.37 1.80
C ILE A 65 7.20 -7.11 0.48
N GLU A 66 7.03 -8.44 0.51
CA GLU A 66 6.94 -9.27 -0.67
C GLU A 66 5.73 -8.86 -1.52
N THR A 67 5.98 -8.68 -2.83
CA THR A 67 4.97 -8.28 -3.80
C THR A 67 4.85 -9.33 -4.91
N TRP A 68 3.79 -9.21 -5.71
CA TRP A 68 3.55 -10.08 -6.86
C TRP A 68 4.21 -9.59 -8.15
N LEU A 69 5.14 -8.63 -8.05
CA LEU A 69 5.94 -8.17 -9.17
C LEU A 69 7.11 -9.12 -9.41
N LYS A 70 7.67 -9.12 -10.61
CA LYS A 70 8.88 -9.92 -10.88
C LYS A 70 10.11 -9.23 -10.28
N PRO A 71 11.14 -9.98 -9.85
CA PRO A 71 12.43 -9.39 -9.47
C PRO A 71 12.98 -8.46 -10.56
N GLY A 72 13.63 -7.36 -10.15
CA GLY A 72 14.14 -6.35 -11.09
C GLY A 72 13.09 -5.45 -11.75
N THR A 73 11.82 -5.49 -11.33
CA THR A 73 10.79 -4.58 -11.86
C THR A 73 11.01 -3.17 -11.32
N ALA A 74 11.26 -2.22 -12.21
CA ALA A 74 11.29 -0.80 -11.86
C ALA A 74 9.86 -0.28 -11.65
N VAL A 75 9.60 0.33 -10.49
CA VAL A 75 8.29 0.84 -10.12
C VAL A 75 8.35 2.29 -9.65
N LYS A 76 7.32 3.04 -10.03
CA LYS A 76 7.06 4.39 -9.52
C LYS A 76 5.84 4.34 -8.62
N ILE A 77 6.05 4.59 -7.33
CA ILE A 77 5.01 4.63 -6.32
C ILE A 77 4.56 6.07 -6.14
N LYS A 78 3.24 6.28 -6.22
CA LYS A 78 2.59 7.56 -5.96
C LYS A 78 1.61 7.39 -4.82
N LYS A 79 1.76 8.21 -3.78
CA LYS A 79 0.82 8.29 -2.67
C LYS A 79 -0.52 8.84 -3.17
N ILE A 80 -1.57 8.05 -2.98
CA ILE A 80 -2.94 8.48 -3.24
C ILE A 80 -3.59 8.98 -1.95
N LEU A 81 -3.51 8.18 -0.88
CA LEU A 81 -4.08 8.47 0.45
C LEU A 81 -3.11 8.00 1.56
N GLY A 82 -3.36 8.42 2.79
CA GLY A 82 -2.62 7.98 3.97
C GLY A 82 -1.33 8.74 4.23
N LYS A 83 -0.38 8.08 4.91
CA LYS A 83 0.84 8.67 5.48
C LYS A 83 2.13 8.22 4.77
N GLY A 84 2.02 7.56 3.62
CA GLY A 84 3.16 7.20 2.78
C GLY A 84 3.73 8.42 2.05
N GLU A 85 4.66 8.16 1.13
CA GLU A 85 5.33 9.17 0.29
C GLU A 85 5.45 8.65 -1.15
N ASP A 86 5.73 9.56 -2.09
CA ASP A 86 6.05 9.20 -3.47
C ASP A 86 7.51 8.76 -3.54
N PHE A 87 7.80 7.65 -4.19
CA PHE A 87 9.16 7.18 -4.40
C PHE A 87 9.28 6.29 -5.63
N GLN A 88 10.51 6.00 -6.04
CA GLN A 88 10.80 5.04 -7.11
C GLN A 88 11.75 3.99 -6.56
N THR A 89 11.56 2.74 -6.97
CA THR A 89 12.42 1.64 -6.55
C THR A 89 12.45 0.56 -7.61
N ILE A 90 13.35 -0.41 -7.44
CA ILE A 90 13.39 -1.66 -8.17
C ILE A 90 13.14 -2.77 -7.15
N THR A 91 12.31 -3.75 -7.50
CA THR A 91 12.10 -4.92 -6.64
C THR A 91 13.37 -5.78 -6.55
N ASP A 92 13.69 -6.27 -5.36
CA ASP A 92 14.88 -7.10 -5.13
C ASP A 92 14.73 -8.53 -5.70
N GLU A 93 15.72 -9.41 -5.45
CA GLU A 93 15.67 -10.81 -5.86
C GLU A 93 14.48 -11.60 -5.29
N ASN A 94 13.90 -11.13 -4.18
CA ASN A 94 12.77 -11.74 -3.49
C ASN A 94 11.44 -11.04 -3.85
N SER A 95 11.42 -10.17 -4.87
CA SER A 95 10.25 -9.41 -5.28
C SER A 95 9.70 -8.45 -4.21
N GLN A 96 10.57 -7.99 -3.31
CA GLN A 96 10.18 -7.13 -2.19
C GLN A 96 10.31 -5.63 -2.53
N ILE A 97 9.48 -4.82 -1.88
CA ILE A 97 9.56 -3.37 -1.87
C ILE A 97 9.66 -2.89 -0.42
N ILE A 98 10.59 -1.98 -0.15
CA ILE A 98 10.70 -1.33 1.16
C ILE A 98 9.68 -0.19 1.23
N PHE A 99 8.70 -0.33 2.12
CA PHE A 99 7.76 0.73 2.47
C PHE A 99 8.17 1.42 3.77
N LYS A 100 7.84 2.71 3.88
CA LYS A 100 8.07 3.52 5.08
C LYS A 100 6.76 4.19 5.51
N LEU A 101 6.38 4.02 6.77
CA LEU A 101 5.20 4.63 7.37
C LEU A 101 5.55 5.12 8.77
N ALA A 102 5.61 6.44 8.95
CA ALA A 102 5.99 7.06 10.22
C ALA A 102 4.98 6.81 11.35
N ALA A 103 3.69 6.79 11.02
CA ALA A 103 2.61 6.53 11.97
C ALA A 103 2.16 5.07 11.90
N ALA A 104 2.01 4.43 13.07
CA ALA A 104 1.29 3.16 13.18
C ALA A 104 -0.22 3.40 12.96
N ASN A 105 -0.91 2.39 12.42
CA ASN A 105 -2.36 2.42 12.31
C ASN A 105 -2.94 2.41 13.73
N SER A 106 -3.73 3.44 14.07
CA SER A 106 -4.33 3.66 15.39
C SER A 106 -5.82 3.35 15.36
#